data_AF-A0A934EPE4-F1
#
_entry.id   AF-A0A934EPE4-F1
#
_cell.length_a   1.000
_cell.length_b   1.000
_cell.length_c   1.000
_cell.angle_alpha   90.00
_cell.angle_beta   90.00
_cell.angle_gamma   90.00
#
_symmetry.space_group_name_H-M   'P 1'
#
loop_
_entity.id
_entity.type
_entity.pdbx_description
1 polymer ?
#
loop_
_entity_poly.entity_id
_entity_poly.type
_entity_poly.pdbx_seq_one_letter_code
_entity_poly.pdbx_strand_id
1 'polypeptide(L)'
;MEWDKAATLLLEKAPPFVQKIVREKVETLARERGKTIVTEAEVVAARESFMGKPASQPAMAKQPDDNGKLSILRKYPKYFDTEGNPVLYQVKSCRGAEVNCPFLITDSGILSDKLRNRLEELHFTEKLIDKVEGQILPHHSTPIASVSNA
;
A
#
# COMPACT_ATOMS: atom_id res chain seq x y z
N MET A 1 21.68 18.08 -19.34
CA MET A 1 20.42 18.52 -19.98
C MET A 1 19.98 19.78 -19.28
N GLU A 2 19.40 20.75 -19.97
CA GLU A 2 18.91 21.97 -19.31
C GLU A 2 17.55 21.72 -18.67
N TRP A 3 17.34 22.25 -17.47
CA TRP A 3 16.10 22.10 -16.71
C TRP A 3 15.46 23.47 -16.52
N ASP A 4 14.17 23.55 -16.80
CA ASP A 4 13.41 24.74 -16.47
C ASP A 4 13.23 24.88 -14.94
N LYS A 5 13.02 26.12 -14.48
CA LYS A 5 12.80 26.44 -13.06
C LYS A 5 11.60 25.67 -12.49
N ALA A 6 10.52 25.57 -13.28
CA ALA A 6 9.33 24.82 -12.89
C ALA A 6 9.61 23.31 -12.72
N ALA A 7 10.40 22.72 -13.62
CA ALA A 7 10.80 21.32 -13.56
C ALA A 7 11.68 21.01 -12.34
N THR A 8 12.56 21.94 -11.99
CA THR A 8 13.46 21.82 -10.82
C THR A 8 12.67 21.80 -9.51
N LEU A 9 11.70 22.71 -9.35
CA LEU A 9 10.83 22.76 -8.17
C LEU A 9 10.01 21.47 -7.99
N LEU A 10 9.61 20.82 -9.08
CA LEU A 10 8.89 19.55 -9.02
C LEU A 10 9.80 18.38 -8.62
N LEU A 11 11.08 18.42 -9.01
CA LEU A 11 12.06 17.43 -8.61
C LEU A 11 12.38 17.54 -7.10
N GLU A 12 12.48 18.76 -6.57
CA GLU A 12 12.76 19.01 -5.15
C GLU A 12 11.68 18.51 -4.20
N LYS A 13 10.43 18.39 -4.69
CA LYS A 13 9.33 17.77 -3.92
C LYS A 13 9.54 16.28 -3.67
N ALA A 14 10.38 15.60 -4.45
CA ALA A 14 10.70 14.20 -4.23
C ALA A 14 11.70 14.04 -3.08
N PRO A 15 11.61 12.97 -2.26
CA PRO A 15 12.58 12.73 -1.19
C PRO A 15 14.03 12.64 -1.70
N PRO A 16 15.04 13.13 -0.96
CA PRO A 16 16.42 13.27 -1.46
C PRO A 16 17.04 11.98 -2.01
N PHE A 17 16.69 10.84 -1.41
CA PHE A 17 17.22 9.53 -1.81
C PHE A 17 16.69 9.02 -3.17
N VAL A 18 15.58 9.55 -3.68
CA VAL A 18 15.03 9.21 -5.00
C VAL A 18 15.24 10.30 -6.06
N GLN A 19 15.60 11.53 -5.68
CA GLN A 19 15.76 12.65 -6.63
C GLN A 19 16.73 12.33 -7.77
N LYS A 20 17.83 11.63 -7.49
CA LYS A 20 18.80 11.21 -8.52
C LYS A 20 18.15 10.28 -9.56
N ILE A 21 17.39 9.30 -9.09
CA ILE A 21 16.70 8.32 -9.95
C ILE A 21 15.63 9.01 -10.80
N VAL A 22 14.85 9.91 -10.19
CA VAL A 22 13.81 10.68 -10.89
C VAL A 22 14.43 11.57 -11.97
N ARG A 23 15.53 12.28 -11.67
CA ARG A 23 16.25 13.12 -12.62
C ARG A 23 16.71 12.31 -13.84
N GLU A 24 17.40 11.18 -13.62
CA GLU A 24 17.90 10.32 -14.71
C GLU A 24 16.77 9.81 -15.62
N LYS A 25 15.63 9.43 -15.03
CA LYS A 25 14.46 8.98 -15.81
C LYS A 25 13.81 10.09 -16.62
N VAL A 26 13.65 11.27 -16.04
CA VAL A 26 13.11 12.44 -16.75
C VAL A 26 14.02 12.83 -17.91
N GLU A 27 15.34 12.86 -17.70
CA GLU A 27 16.30 13.19 -18.76
C GLU A 27 16.32 12.14 -19.87
N THR A 28 16.16 10.86 -19.52
CA THR A 28 16.05 9.77 -20.50
C THR A 28 14.79 9.95 -21.35
N LEU A 29 13.64 10.21 -20.73
CA LEU A 29 12.35 10.37 -21.40
C LEU A 29 12.35 11.63 -22.29
N ALA A 30 12.95 12.72 -21.83
CA ALA A 30 13.10 13.93 -22.64
C ALA A 30 14.04 13.70 -23.85
N ARG A 31 15.10 12.89 -23.68
CA ARG A 31 16.03 12.54 -24.77
C ARG A 31 15.37 11.62 -25.80
N GLU A 32 14.58 10.64 -25.36
CA GLU A 32 13.77 9.79 -26.23
C GLU A 32 12.76 10.60 -27.05
N ARG A 33 12.21 11.67 -26.46
CA ARG A 33 11.33 12.62 -27.14
C ARG A 33 12.07 13.67 -27.99
N GLY A 34 13.39 13.56 -28.12
CA GLY A 34 14.22 14.47 -28.93
C GLY A 34 14.32 15.90 -28.38
N LYS A 35 13.96 16.11 -27.11
CA LYS A 35 14.04 17.44 -26.46
C LYS A 35 15.40 17.62 -25.80
N THR A 36 15.88 18.86 -25.78
CA THR A 36 17.13 19.26 -25.11
C THR A 36 16.90 19.95 -23.76
N ILE A 37 15.68 20.42 -23.51
CA ILE A 37 15.26 21.12 -22.29
C ILE A 37 14.12 20.34 -21.62
N VAL A 38 14.27 20.08 -20.32
CA VAL A 38 13.26 19.44 -19.48
C VAL A 38 12.29 20.51 -18.94
N THR A 39 11.02 20.36 -19.31
CA THR A 39 9.92 21.22 -18.81
C THR A 39 9.06 20.45 -17.81
N GLU A 40 8.16 21.17 -17.13
CA GLU A 40 7.18 20.58 -16.20
C GLU A 40 6.42 19.39 -16.80
N ALA A 41 6.02 19.49 -18.06
CA ALA A 41 5.29 18.42 -18.76
C ALA A 41 6.08 17.10 -18.82
N GLU A 42 7.41 17.16 -18.92
CA GLU A 42 8.24 15.95 -18.96
C GLU A 42 8.44 15.35 -17.57
N VAL A 43 8.52 16.19 -16.53
CA VAL A 43 8.57 15.72 -15.13
C VAL A 43 7.26 15.04 -14.75
N VAL A 44 6.12 15.61 -15.16
CA VAL A 44 4.79 15.02 -14.94
C VAL A 44 4.65 13.72 -15.74
N ALA A 45 5.04 13.69 -17.02
CA ALA A 45 4.98 12.48 -17.84
C ALA A 45 5.87 11.35 -17.28
N ALA A 46 7.06 11.68 -16.78
CA ALA A 46 7.94 10.71 -16.14
C ALA A 46 7.37 10.21 -14.80
N ARG A 47 6.74 11.09 -14.02
CA ARG A 47 6.04 10.71 -12.78
C ARG A 47 4.86 9.79 -13.09
N GLU A 48 4.07 10.08 -14.12
CA GLU A 48 2.97 9.22 -14.57
C GLU A 48 3.47 7.86 -15.08
N SER A 49 4.60 7.84 -15.79
CA SER A 49 5.24 6.59 -16.22
C SER A 49 5.83 5.79 -15.05
N PHE A 50 6.25 6.46 -13.97
CA PHE A 50 6.80 5.83 -12.78
C PHE A 50 5.72 5.30 -11.83
N MET A 51 4.62 6.05 -11.68
CA MET A 51 3.50 5.71 -10.79
C MET A 51 2.45 4.82 -11.45
N GLY A 52 2.47 4.67 -12.78
CA GLY A 52 1.37 4.08 -13.56
C GLY A 52 0.17 5.04 -13.57
N LYS A 53 -0.44 5.26 -14.75
CA LYS A 53 -1.53 6.24 -14.96
C LYS A 53 -2.56 6.31 -13.81
N PRO A 54 -2.75 7.47 -13.18
CA PRO A 54 -4.03 7.85 -12.58
C PRO A 54 -4.74 8.84 -13.53
N ALA A 55 -5.86 8.44 -14.12
CA ALA A 55 -6.71 9.35 -14.89
C ALA A 55 -7.46 10.31 -13.94
N SER A 56 -7.54 11.59 -14.33
CA SER A 56 -8.29 12.63 -13.63
C SER A 56 -9.81 12.37 -13.66
N GLN A 57 -10.48 12.69 -12.54
CA GLN A 57 -11.92 12.48 -12.28
C GLN A 57 -12.86 13.35 -13.15
N PRO A 58 -14.16 12.98 -13.22
CA PRO A 58 -15.15 13.79 -12.48
C PRO A 58 -16.14 12.97 -11.63
N ALA A 59 -16.70 13.63 -10.62
CA ALA A 59 -17.60 13.09 -9.62
C ALA A 59 -18.93 12.57 -10.21
N MET A 60 -19.25 11.30 -9.93
CA MET A 60 -20.61 10.75 -9.88
C MET A 60 -20.59 9.47 -9.05
N ALA A 61 -21.50 9.36 -8.10
CA ALA A 61 -21.67 8.21 -7.22
C ALA A 61 -21.90 6.91 -8.03
N LYS A 62 -21.05 5.89 -7.82
CA LYS A 62 -21.37 4.46 -7.93
C LYS A 62 -20.15 3.59 -7.61
N GLN A 63 -20.32 2.73 -6.59
CA GLN A 63 -19.57 1.53 -6.20
C GLN A 63 -18.04 1.55 -6.29
N PRO A 64 -17.32 1.21 -5.21
CA PRO A 64 -15.87 1.35 -5.17
C PRO A 64 -15.24 0.39 -6.18
N ASP A 65 -14.63 0.97 -7.21
CA ASP A 65 -13.61 0.32 -8.02
C ASP A 65 -12.37 0.12 -7.14
N ASP A 66 -12.48 -0.83 -6.21
CA ASP A 66 -11.45 -1.30 -5.27
C ASP A 66 -10.38 -2.17 -5.99
N ASN A 67 -10.51 -2.33 -7.31
CA ASN A 67 -9.75 -3.29 -8.10
C ASN A 67 -8.32 -2.80 -8.39
N GLY A 68 -8.15 -1.49 -8.60
CA GLY A 68 -6.84 -0.88 -8.86
C GLY A 68 -5.89 -0.95 -7.67
N LYS A 69 -6.40 -0.71 -6.45
CA LYS A 69 -5.55 -0.70 -5.24
C LYS A 69 -5.07 -2.11 -4.88
N LEU A 70 -5.89 -3.13 -5.07
CA LEU A 70 -5.59 -4.51 -4.69
C LEU A 70 -4.86 -5.33 -5.77
N SER A 71 -4.51 -4.71 -6.90
CA SER A 71 -3.94 -5.37 -8.08
C SER A 71 -2.68 -6.20 -7.77
N ILE A 72 -1.78 -5.71 -6.92
CA ILE A 72 -0.59 -6.46 -6.49
C ILE A 72 -0.97 -7.56 -5.49
N LEU A 73 -1.88 -7.24 -4.56
CA LEU A 73 -2.27 -8.14 -3.49
C LEU A 73 -2.90 -9.44 -4.03
N ARG A 74 -3.69 -9.35 -5.10
CA ARG A 74 -4.35 -10.51 -5.76
C ARG A 74 -3.40 -11.62 -6.19
N LYS A 75 -2.11 -11.32 -6.35
CA LYS A 75 -1.07 -12.35 -6.61
C LYS A 75 -0.83 -13.27 -5.41
N TYR A 76 -1.31 -12.89 -4.23
CA TYR A 76 -1.06 -13.53 -2.95
C TYR A 76 -2.39 -13.91 -2.28
N PRO A 77 -2.85 -15.17 -2.44
CA PRO A 77 -4.13 -15.62 -1.88
C PRO A 77 -4.24 -15.47 -0.36
N LYS A 78 -3.11 -15.46 0.36
CA LYS A 78 -3.04 -15.33 1.83
C LYS A 78 -3.62 -14.03 2.41
N TYR A 79 -3.92 -13.05 1.57
CA TYR A 79 -4.54 -11.78 1.97
C TYR A 79 -6.03 -11.71 1.63
N PHE A 80 -6.62 -12.82 1.20
CA PHE A 80 -8.05 -12.91 0.91
C PHE A 80 -8.65 -14.02 1.76
N ASP A 81 -9.89 -13.80 2.20
CA ASP A 81 -10.68 -14.85 2.84
C ASP A 81 -11.22 -15.85 1.80
N THR A 82 -12.00 -16.82 2.28
CA THR A 82 -12.65 -17.83 1.44
C THR A 82 -13.72 -17.26 0.50
N GLU A 83 -14.21 -16.06 0.77
CA GLU A 83 -15.21 -15.35 -0.02
C GLU A 83 -14.55 -14.40 -1.05
N GLY A 84 -13.23 -14.22 -0.97
CA GLY A 84 -12.45 -13.34 -1.83
C GLY A 84 -12.39 -11.89 -1.35
N ASN A 85 -12.78 -11.61 -0.10
CA ASN A 85 -12.63 -10.28 0.49
C ASN A 85 -11.19 -10.06 0.99
N PRO A 86 -10.62 -8.84 0.83
CA PRO A 86 -9.30 -8.56 1.34
C PRO A 86 -9.28 -8.57 2.87
N VAL A 87 -8.26 -9.19 3.45
CA VAL A 87 -7.96 -9.19 4.88
C VAL A 87 -6.54 -8.66 5.06
N LEU A 88 -6.44 -7.40 5.50
CA LEU A 88 -5.16 -6.70 5.67
C LEU A 88 -4.60 -6.79 7.09
N TYR A 89 -5.03 -7.76 7.87
CA TYR A 89 -4.52 -7.99 9.22
C TYR A 89 -4.31 -9.48 9.49
N GLN A 90 -3.43 -9.79 10.43
CA GLN A 90 -3.22 -11.16 10.91
C GLN A 90 -3.20 -11.17 12.42
N VAL A 91 -4.22 -11.76 13.03
CA VAL A 91 -4.23 -12.01 14.47
C VAL A 91 -3.45 -13.28 14.77
N LYS A 92 -2.40 -13.16 15.60
CA LYS A 92 -1.58 -14.29 16.05
C LYS A 92 -1.68 -14.43 17.56
N SER A 93 -2.03 -15.64 18.01
CA SER A 93 -2.00 -16.08 19.40
C SER A 93 -0.75 -16.90 19.72
N CYS A 94 -0.48 -17.03 21.02
CA CYS A 94 0.43 -18.06 21.51
C CYS A 94 -0.17 -19.45 21.24
N ARG A 95 0.61 -20.35 20.64
CA ARG A 95 0.19 -21.73 20.34
C ARG A 95 0.24 -22.66 21.57
N GLY A 96 0.17 -22.11 22.78
CA GLY A 96 0.39 -22.83 24.03
C GLY A 96 -0.58 -24.01 24.24
N ALA A 97 -1.83 -23.86 23.82
CA ALA A 97 -2.83 -24.94 23.85
C ALA A 97 -2.49 -26.09 22.90
N GLU A 98 -1.95 -25.79 21.71
CA GLU A 98 -1.60 -26.78 20.70
C GLU A 98 -0.36 -27.61 21.10
N VAL A 99 0.55 -27.00 21.87
CA VAL A 99 1.84 -27.62 22.25
C VAL A 99 1.89 -28.07 23.71
N ASN A 100 0.76 -28.09 24.43
CA ASN A 100 0.68 -28.38 25.87
C ASN A 100 1.74 -27.61 26.69
N CYS A 101 1.81 -26.30 26.46
CA CYS A 101 2.80 -25.44 27.11
C CYS A 101 2.58 -25.44 28.64
N PRO A 102 3.63 -25.70 29.45
CA PRO A 102 3.51 -25.71 30.92
C PRO A 102 3.19 -24.33 31.51
N PHE A 103 3.34 -23.27 30.73
CA PHE A 103 3.02 -21.89 31.12
C PHE A 103 1.65 -21.43 30.60
N LEU A 104 0.85 -22.31 29.99
CA LEU A 104 -0.48 -21.98 29.53
C LEU A 104 -1.43 -21.84 30.71
N ILE A 105 -1.81 -20.61 31.04
CA ILE A 105 -2.81 -20.33 32.07
C ILE A 105 -4.23 -20.47 31.51
N THR A 106 -4.44 -19.92 30.31
CA THR A 106 -5.73 -19.90 29.60
C THR A 106 -5.48 -19.98 28.10
N ASP A 107 -6.40 -20.60 27.37
CA ASP A 107 -6.35 -20.62 25.91
C ASP A 107 -6.45 -19.20 25.32
N SER A 108 -5.35 -18.77 24.70
CA SER A 108 -5.26 -17.46 24.05
C SER A 108 -6.00 -17.40 22.71
N GLY A 109 -6.51 -18.53 22.19
CA GLY A 109 -7.38 -18.59 21.02
C GLY A 109 -8.66 -17.76 21.21
N ILE A 110 -9.28 -17.85 22.39
CA ILE A 110 -10.50 -17.08 22.72
C ILE A 110 -10.26 -15.57 22.58
N LEU A 111 -9.09 -15.08 23.02
CA LEU A 111 -8.75 -13.67 22.91
C LEU A 111 -8.51 -13.26 21.45
N SER A 112 -7.85 -14.12 20.68
CA SER A 112 -7.61 -13.88 19.25
C SER A 112 -8.91 -13.82 18.45
N ASP A 113 -9.88 -14.69 18.75
CA ASP A 113 -11.18 -14.68 18.07
C ASP A 113 -12.01 -13.46 18.45
N LYS A 114 -12.02 -13.07 19.74
CA LYS A 114 -12.63 -11.81 20.17
C LYS A 114 -12.02 -10.61 19.45
N LEU A 115 -10.70 -10.59 19.30
CA LEU A 115 -9.99 -9.50 18.63
C LEU A 115 -10.31 -9.47 17.13
N ARG A 116 -10.35 -10.62 16.47
CA ARG A 116 -10.75 -10.76 15.06
C ARG A 116 -12.15 -10.20 14.83
N ASN A 117 -13.13 -10.64 15.62
CA ASN A 117 -14.51 -10.18 15.51
C ASN A 117 -14.62 -8.67 15.69
N ARG A 118 -13.85 -8.06 16.61
CA ARG A 118 -13.83 -6.60 16.75
C ARG A 118 -13.20 -5.89 15.57
N LEU A 119 -12.19 -6.46 14.93
CA LEU A 119 -11.58 -5.87 13.73
C LEU A 119 -12.54 -5.93 12.54
N GLU A 120 -13.31 -7.01 12.42
CA GLU A 120 -14.37 -7.17 11.42
C GLU A 120 -15.51 -6.17 11.65
N GLU A 121 -16.04 -6.09 12.87
CA GLU A 121 -17.09 -5.12 13.26
C GLU A 121 -16.67 -3.65 13.01
N LEU A 122 -15.38 -3.35 13.13
CA LEU A 122 -14.84 -2.01 12.91
C LEU A 122 -14.56 -1.68 11.45
N HIS A 123 -14.75 -2.64 10.53
CA HIS A 123 -14.35 -2.53 9.12
C HIS A 123 -12.88 -2.10 8.99
N PHE A 124 -12.01 -2.79 9.75
CA PHE A 124 -10.61 -2.37 9.88
C PHE A 124 -9.85 -2.43 8.56
N THR A 125 -10.09 -3.45 7.73
CA THR A 125 -9.43 -3.58 6.42
C THR A 125 -9.80 -2.43 5.49
N GLU A 126 -11.08 -2.08 5.41
CA GLU A 126 -11.60 -1.00 4.60
C GLU A 126 -10.99 0.33 5.04
N LYS A 127 -10.91 0.58 6.35
CA LYS A 127 -10.25 1.76 6.91
C LYS A 127 -8.76 1.83 6.59
N LEU A 128 -8.06 0.70 6.51
CA LEU A 128 -6.67 0.66 6.07
C LEU A 128 -6.54 0.99 4.59
N ILE A 129 -7.41 0.44 3.75
CA ILE A 129 -7.42 0.70 2.29
C ILE A 129 -7.67 2.17 2.00
N ASP A 130 -8.58 2.81 2.73
CA ASP A 130 -8.91 4.23 2.58
C ASP A 130 -7.75 5.15 2.93
N LYS A 131 -6.92 4.76 3.91
CA LYS A 131 -5.78 5.55 4.37
C LYS A 131 -4.54 5.44 3.49
N VAL A 132 -4.45 4.40 2.66
CA VAL A 132 -3.29 4.18 1.78
C VAL A 132 -3.55 4.86 0.44
N GLU A 133 -2.67 5.79 0.09
CA GLU A 133 -2.61 6.37 -1.25
C GLU A 133 -1.87 5.41 -2.20
N GLY A 134 -2.51 5.07 -3.33
CA GLY A 134 -1.94 4.16 -4.32
C GLY A 134 -2.24 2.67 -4.06
N GLN A 135 -1.36 1.79 -4.52
CA GLN A 135 -1.57 0.34 -4.48
C GLN A 135 -1.29 -0.23 -3.08
N ILE A 136 -2.12 -1.17 -2.65
CA ILE A 136 -1.90 -1.93 -1.42
C ILE A 136 -0.83 -2.99 -1.68
N LEU A 137 0.23 -2.94 -0.88
CA LEU A 137 1.34 -3.86 -0.94
C LEU A 137 1.30 -4.85 0.24
N PRO A 138 1.93 -6.02 0.10
CA PRO A 138 2.01 -7.02 1.17
C PRO A 138 2.49 -6.50 2.54
N HIS A 139 3.31 -5.46 2.57
CA HIS A 139 3.83 -4.88 3.82
C HIS A 139 2.86 -3.90 4.50
N HIS A 140 1.76 -3.53 3.85
CA HIS A 140 0.69 -2.76 4.49
C HIS A 140 -0.22 -3.64 5.37
N SER A 141 -0.07 -4.98 5.30
CA SER A 141 -0.81 -5.86 6.19
C SER A 141 -0.30 -5.73 7.62
N THR A 142 -1.21 -5.57 8.58
CA THR A 142 -0.86 -5.35 9.99
C THR A 142 -0.88 -6.66 10.78
N PRO A 143 0.27 -7.19 11.23
CA PRO A 143 0.28 -8.30 12.19
C PRO A 143 -0.10 -7.78 13.56
N ILE A 144 -1.08 -8.43 14.20
CA ILE A 144 -1.55 -8.11 15.53
C ILE A 144 -1.28 -9.34 16.40
N ALA A 145 -0.37 -9.20 17.35
CA ALA A 145 -0.05 -10.26 18.30
C ALA A 145 -0.76 -10.00 19.62
N SER A 146 -1.50 -10.99 20.12
CA SER A 146 -2.02 -10.97 21.48
C SER A 146 -1.17 -11.93 22.33
N VAL A 147 -0.53 -11.39 23.36
CA VAL A 147 0.15 -12.18 24.39
C VAL A 147 -0.64 -12.03 25.67
N SER A 148 -1.15 -13.14 26.21
CA SER A 148 -1.77 -13.15 27.52
C SER A 148 -0.67 -13.36 28.55
N ASN A 149 -0.22 -12.28 29.19
CA ASN A 149 0.67 -12.38 30.34
C ASN A 149 -0.16 -12.56 31.61
N ALA A 150 0.33 -13.45 32.47
CA ALA A 150 -0.13 -13.65 33.84
C ALA A 150 0.15 -12.42 34.70
#